data_AF-L8M8B8-F1
#
_entry.id   AF-L8M8B8-F1
#
_cell.length_a   1.000
_cell.length_b   1.000
_cell.length_c   1.000
_cell.angle_alpha   90.00
_cell.angle_beta   90.00
_cell.angle_gamma   90.00
#
_symmetry.space_group_name_H-M   'P 1'
#
loop_
_entity.id
_entity.type
_entity.pdbx_description
1 polymer ?
#
loop_
_entity_poly.entity_id
_entity_poly.type
_entity_poly.pdbx_seq_one_letter_code
_entity_poly.pdbx_strand_id
1 'polypeptide(L)'
;MSFRTFIKRIWNTPPRHSIQHRRYDGARRGRLDRDWQAWGNSANSEVYASLQTLRNRSRDLLRNNDYARGMVRHLVDNVVYTGIAFQAQIKQIKDNTKNEDRINDQIESAWCDWGKAQYCDVSGQCCFNEIQQLAFKSFLESGEVFIRTIKRSFGGSTIPFALEVIKADQCAEDYNSTHNGNQIVMGVEIDRWKRPVAYWFYDYHPGDFWFGTNPLGGGRTTSNSRNLTRIFDS
;
A
#
# COMPACT_ATOMS: atom_id res chain seq x y z
N MET A 1 -49.76 23.78 -63.63
CA MET A 1 -48.76 23.05 -62.80
C MET A 1 -48.84 21.57 -63.14
N SER A 2 -47.78 21.01 -63.74
CA SER A 2 -47.79 19.64 -64.28
C SER A 2 -47.64 18.60 -63.17
N PHE A 3 -48.46 17.55 -63.22
CA PHE A 3 -48.46 16.36 -62.35
C PHE A 3 -47.07 15.69 -62.24
N ARG A 4 -46.22 15.87 -63.27
CA ARG A 4 -44.82 15.42 -63.30
C ARG A 4 -43.91 16.13 -62.28
N THR A 5 -44.27 17.33 -61.85
CA THR A 5 -43.50 18.13 -60.88
C THR A 5 -43.81 17.70 -59.44
N PHE A 6 -45.02 17.21 -59.19
CA PHE A 6 -45.45 16.73 -57.87
C PHE A 6 -44.78 15.38 -57.53
N ILE A 7 -44.68 14.48 -58.51
CA ILE A 7 -44.00 13.18 -58.35
C ILE A 7 -42.50 13.35 -58.10
N LYS A 8 -41.81 14.26 -58.79
CA LYS A 8 -40.38 14.53 -58.53
C LYS A 8 -40.09 15.02 -57.11
N ARG A 9 -41.06 15.63 -56.41
CA ARG A 9 -40.91 16.09 -55.02
C ARG A 9 -41.06 14.97 -53.99
N ILE A 10 -41.80 13.91 -54.33
CA ILE A 10 -41.99 12.73 -53.46
C ILE A 10 -40.77 11.79 -53.48
N TRP A 11 -40.01 11.79 -54.58
CA TRP A 11 -38.83 10.91 -54.73
C TRP A 11 -37.50 11.55 -54.30
N ASN A 12 -37.47 12.85 -54.01
CA ASN A 12 -36.28 13.57 -53.53
C ASN A 12 -36.28 13.82 -52.01
N THR A 13 -36.84 12.88 -51.23
CA THR A 13 -36.64 12.89 -49.78
C THR A 13 -35.17 12.54 -49.49
N PRO A 14 -34.39 13.40 -48.82
CA PRO A 14 -33.06 13.00 -48.35
C PRO A 14 -33.24 11.76 -47.46
N PRO A 15 -32.29 10.80 -47.48
CA PRO A 15 -32.40 9.60 -46.68
C PRO A 15 -32.72 9.97 -45.22
N ARG A 16 -33.86 9.50 -44.71
CA ARG A 16 -34.19 9.59 -43.28
C ARG A 16 -33.02 8.98 -42.52
N HIS A 17 -32.48 9.77 -41.59
CA HIS A 17 -31.42 9.42 -40.62
C HIS A 17 -30.97 7.96 -40.71
N SER A 18 -29.74 7.75 -41.17
CA SER A 18 -29.05 6.47 -41.04
C SER A 18 -29.34 5.91 -39.65
N ILE A 19 -29.84 4.67 -39.57
CA ILE A 19 -30.00 3.95 -38.31
C ILE A 19 -28.65 4.07 -37.60
N GLN A 20 -28.58 4.94 -36.59
CA GLN A 20 -27.42 4.96 -35.73
C GLN A 20 -27.45 3.61 -35.04
N HIS A 21 -26.55 2.72 -35.46
CA HIS A 21 -26.18 1.59 -34.63
C HIS A 21 -25.90 2.16 -33.24
N ARG A 22 -26.56 1.62 -32.21
CA ARG A 22 -26.29 1.95 -30.81
C ARG A 22 -24.84 1.59 -30.55
N ARG A 23 -23.94 2.54 -30.77
CA ARG A 23 -22.58 2.50 -30.26
C ARG A 23 -22.67 2.92 -28.81
N TYR A 24 -21.88 2.29 -27.95
CA TYR A 24 -21.76 2.71 -26.56
C TYR A 24 -21.40 4.20 -26.52
N ASP A 25 -22.18 5.01 -25.78
CA ASP A 25 -21.99 6.46 -25.72
C ASP A 25 -20.59 6.83 -25.22
N GLY A 26 -20.00 6.00 -24.33
CA GLY A 26 -18.62 6.17 -23.83
C GLY A 26 -17.51 5.88 -24.84
N ALA A 27 -17.82 5.33 -26.01
CA ALA A 27 -16.85 5.10 -27.10
C ALA A 27 -16.95 6.17 -28.20
N ARG A 28 -17.80 7.20 -28.02
CA ARG A 28 -17.89 8.34 -28.94
C ARG A 28 -16.62 9.18 -28.85
N ARG A 29 -16.05 9.50 -30.01
CA ARG A 29 -14.94 10.47 -30.14
C ARG A 29 -15.46 11.70 -30.87
N GLY A 30 -16.08 12.62 -30.12
CA GLY A 30 -16.53 13.92 -30.60
C GLY A 30 -15.68 15.08 -30.09
N ARG A 31 -15.98 16.32 -30.53
CA ARG A 31 -15.31 17.54 -30.04
C ARG A 31 -15.52 17.76 -28.53
N LEU A 32 -16.66 17.32 -28.00
CA LEU A 32 -17.01 17.41 -26.58
C LEU A 32 -16.34 16.31 -25.74
N ASP A 33 -15.95 15.19 -26.38
CA ASP A 33 -15.35 14.03 -25.71
C ASP A 33 -13.82 14.00 -25.89
N ARG A 34 -13.23 15.04 -26.52
CA ARG A 34 -11.80 15.09 -26.84
C ARG A 34 -10.93 15.14 -25.59
N ASP A 35 -11.42 15.77 -24.54
CA ASP A 35 -10.74 15.86 -23.24
C ASP A 35 -11.03 14.62 -22.37
N TRP A 36 -12.04 13.82 -22.74
CA TRP A 36 -12.37 12.53 -22.13
C TRP A 36 -11.62 11.40 -22.85
N GLN A 37 -10.30 11.38 -22.67
CA GLN A 37 -9.46 10.34 -23.25
C GLN A 37 -9.37 9.19 -22.25
N ALA A 38 -10.14 8.12 -22.47
CA ALA A 38 -10.03 6.89 -21.70
C ALA A 38 -8.83 6.07 -22.21
N TRP A 39 -7.68 6.22 -21.56
CA TRP A 39 -6.47 5.47 -21.89
C TRP A 39 -6.67 4.01 -21.50
N GLY A 40 -6.36 3.07 -22.39
CA GLY A 40 -6.40 1.63 -22.11
C GLY A 40 -5.19 1.14 -21.31
N ASN A 41 -4.66 1.98 -20.43
CA ASN A 41 -3.48 1.64 -19.63
C ASN A 41 -3.86 0.59 -18.58
N SER A 42 -2.90 -0.24 -18.20
CA SER A 42 -3.10 -1.11 -17.04
C SER A 42 -3.10 -0.26 -15.77
N ALA A 43 -3.85 -0.67 -14.74
CA ALA A 43 -3.86 0.01 -13.44
C ALA A 43 -2.43 0.21 -12.90
N ASN A 44 -1.55 -0.79 -13.07
CA ASN A 44 -0.14 -0.69 -12.67
C ASN A 44 0.62 0.43 -13.40
N SER A 45 0.33 0.65 -14.68
CA SER A 45 0.98 1.71 -15.47
C SER A 45 0.52 3.10 -15.05
N GLU A 46 -0.76 3.25 -14.69
CA GLU A 46 -1.29 4.52 -14.18
C GLU A 46 -0.76 4.82 -12.77
N VAL A 47 -0.74 3.81 -11.90
CA VAL A 47 -0.16 3.90 -10.55
C VAL A 47 1.32 4.25 -10.66
N TYR A 48 2.09 3.53 -11.47
CA TYR A 48 3.54 3.79 -11.63
C TYR A 48 3.86 5.24 -11.99
N ALA A 49 3.10 5.84 -12.92
CA ALA A 49 3.33 7.21 -13.35
C ALA A 49 2.95 8.27 -12.30
N SER A 50 2.01 7.96 -11.40
CA SER A 50 1.41 8.94 -10.49
C SER A 50 1.79 8.75 -9.03
N LEU A 51 2.19 7.55 -8.61
CA LEU A 51 2.37 7.14 -7.20
C LEU A 51 3.33 8.06 -6.45
N GLN A 52 4.54 8.27 -6.99
CA GLN A 52 5.54 9.12 -6.35
C GLN A 52 5.05 10.57 -6.19
N THR A 53 4.36 11.10 -7.20
CA THR A 53 3.81 12.46 -7.14
C THR A 53 2.69 12.58 -6.12
N LEU A 54 1.77 11.59 -6.08
CA LEU A 54 0.67 11.55 -5.13
C LEU A 54 1.19 11.47 -3.69
N ARG A 55 2.18 10.61 -3.44
CA ARG A 55 2.77 10.46 -2.11
C ARG A 55 3.47 11.73 -1.65
N ASN A 56 4.29 12.34 -2.51
CA ASN A 56 4.95 13.62 -2.18
C ASN A 56 3.95 14.74 -1.87
N ARG A 57 2.86 14.84 -2.66
CA ARG A 57 1.79 15.81 -2.41
C ARG A 57 1.02 15.53 -1.12
N SER A 58 0.75 14.26 -0.80
CA SER A 58 0.12 13.85 0.46
C SER A 58 0.96 14.31 1.67
N ARG A 59 2.28 14.13 1.62
CA ARG A 59 3.19 14.58 2.67
C ARG A 59 3.27 16.09 2.80
N ASP A 60 3.35 16.78 1.68
CA ASP A 60 3.36 18.24 1.67
C ASP A 60 2.08 18.79 2.32
N LEU A 61 0.93 18.21 1.98
CA LEU A 61 -0.35 18.56 2.57
C LEU A 61 -0.35 18.34 4.09
N LEU A 62 0.13 17.19 4.58
CA LEU A 62 0.20 16.91 6.02
C LEU A 62 1.18 17.83 6.77
N ARG A 63 2.25 18.26 6.10
CA ARG A 63 3.22 19.20 6.67
C ARG A 63 2.69 20.61 6.73
N ASN A 64 2.01 21.09 5.69
CA ASN A 64 1.66 22.50 5.52
C ASN A 64 0.22 22.84 5.91
N ASN A 65 -0.68 21.86 5.96
CA ASN A 65 -2.10 22.09 6.26
C ASN A 65 -2.47 21.51 7.65
N ASP A 66 -2.80 22.40 8.58
CA ASP A 66 -3.17 22.03 9.94
C ASP A 66 -4.46 21.19 10.01
N TYR A 67 -5.42 21.39 9.09
CA TYR A 67 -6.62 20.56 9.02
C TYR A 67 -6.30 19.12 8.65
N ALA A 68 -5.44 18.92 7.64
CA ALA A 68 -5.02 17.58 7.22
C ALA A 68 -4.25 16.88 8.35
N ARG A 69 -3.35 17.61 9.03
CA ARG A 69 -2.60 17.10 10.18
C ARG A 69 -3.53 16.72 11.34
N GLY A 70 -4.49 17.57 11.66
CA GLY A 70 -5.49 17.32 12.70
C GLY A 70 -6.33 16.09 12.40
N MET A 71 -6.81 15.95 11.15
CA MET A 71 -7.59 14.79 10.72
C MET A 71 -6.82 13.48 10.88
N VAL A 72 -5.57 13.40 10.38
CA VAL A 72 -4.76 12.18 10.53
C VAL A 72 -4.50 11.88 12.01
N ARG A 73 -4.21 12.88 12.83
CA ARG A 73 -4.06 12.69 14.27
C ARG A 73 -5.32 12.13 14.90
N HIS A 74 -6.49 12.70 14.61
CA HIS A 74 -7.76 12.19 15.13
C HIS A 74 -8.02 10.76 14.69
N LEU A 75 -7.72 10.39 13.44
CA LEU A 75 -7.88 9.01 12.99
C LEU A 75 -6.96 8.05 13.75
N VAL A 76 -5.68 8.40 13.93
CA VAL A 76 -4.73 7.59 14.70
C VAL A 76 -5.18 7.45 16.16
N ASP A 77 -5.61 8.55 16.78
CA ASP A 77 -6.07 8.58 18.16
C ASP A 77 -7.37 7.77 18.35
N ASN A 78 -8.26 7.71 17.36
CA ASN A 78 -9.50 6.92 17.45
C ASN A 78 -9.29 5.43 17.14
N VAL A 79 -8.39 5.10 16.22
CA VAL A 79 -8.19 3.70 15.78
C VAL A 79 -7.22 2.96 16.68
N VAL A 80 -6.08 3.58 17.02
CA VAL A 80 -5.01 2.92 17.79
C VAL A 80 -4.99 3.44 19.22
N TYR A 81 -5.11 4.75 19.44
CA TYR A 81 -4.96 5.38 20.75
C TYR A 81 -3.71 4.89 21.49
N THR A 82 -3.85 4.26 22.65
CA THR A 82 -2.77 3.68 23.47
C THR A 82 -2.21 2.36 22.94
N GLY A 83 -2.72 1.86 21.81
CA GLY A 83 -2.38 0.57 21.24
C GLY A 83 -3.47 -0.48 21.46
N ILE A 84 -3.52 -1.45 20.56
CA ILE A 84 -4.41 -2.59 20.63
C ILE A 84 -3.82 -3.56 21.67
N ALA A 85 -4.52 -3.69 22.80
CA ALA A 85 -4.14 -4.59 23.87
C ALA A 85 -4.25 -6.06 23.43
N PHE A 86 -3.29 -6.87 23.85
CA PHE A 86 -3.34 -8.31 23.68
C PHE A 86 -3.97 -8.93 24.93
N GLN A 87 -4.91 -9.86 24.72
CA GLN A 87 -5.52 -10.64 25.79
C GLN A 87 -5.40 -12.13 25.46
N ALA A 88 -4.76 -12.89 26.35
CA ALA A 88 -4.63 -14.33 26.19
C ALA A 88 -5.94 -15.03 26.59
N GLN A 89 -6.44 -15.94 25.74
CA GLN A 89 -7.66 -16.70 25.99
C GLN A 89 -7.40 -18.21 25.92
N ILE A 90 -6.40 -18.69 26.67
CA ILE A 90 -6.12 -20.12 26.76
C ILE A 90 -7.15 -20.77 27.68
N LYS A 91 -7.96 -21.68 27.12
CA LYS A 91 -8.89 -22.53 27.86
C LYS A 91 -8.34 -23.95 27.88
N GLN A 92 -8.20 -24.55 29.06
CA GLN A 92 -7.85 -25.96 29.17
C GLN A 92 -9.08 -26.84 28.92
N ILE A 93 -8.86 -28.04 28.38
CA ILE A 93 -9.91 -29.00 28.02
C ILE A 93 -10.47 -29.73 29.27
N LYS A 94 -9.87 -29.53 30.45
CA LYS A 94 -10.30 -30.16 31.72
C LYS A 94 -10.35 -29.13 32.84
N ASP A 95 -11.49 -29.08 33.54
CA ASP A 95 -11.91 -28.20 34.65
C ASP A 95 -10.80 -27.79 35.65
N ASN A 96 -9.89 -26.89 35.25
CA ASN A 96 -8.94 -26.29 36.17
C ASN A 96 -8.68 -24.81 35.86
N THR A 97 -9.72 -24.01 36.09
CA THR A 97 -9.78 -22.57 35.80
C THR A 97 -8.63 -21.78 36.46
N LYS A 98 -8.15 -22.17 37.64
CA LYS A 98 -7.07 -21.43 38.34
C LYS A 98 -5.71 -21.52 37.64
N ASN A 99 -5.44 -22.60 36.92
CA ASN A 99 -4.19 -22.73 36.17
C ASN A 99 -4.24 -21.95 34.85
N GLU A 100 -5.44 -21.69 34.32
CA GLU A 100 -5.64 -20.93 33.08
C GLU A 100 -5.26 -19.46 33.26
N ASP A 101 -5.80 -18.81 34.30
CA ASP A 101 -5.55 -17.39 34.59
C ASP A 101 -4.05 -17.12 34.76
N ARG A 102 -3.36 -17.97 35.52
CA ARG A 102 -1.91 -17.84 35.73
C ARG A 102 -1.12 -17.94 34.43
N ILE A 103 -1.51 -18.82 33.51
CA ILE A 103 -0.82 -18.96 32.21
C ILE A 103 -1.10 -17.73 31.34
N ASN A 104 -2.34 -17.25 31.31
CA ASN A 104 -2.71 -16.05 30.56
C ASN A 104 -1.93 -14.83 31.08
N ASP A 105 -1.87 -14.63 32.40
CA ASP A 105 -1.09 -13.56 33.03
C ASP A 105 0.40 -13.63 32.68
N GLN A 106 0.99 -14.83 32.64
CA GLN A 106 2.39 -15.02 32.25
C GLN A 106 2.63 -14.64 30.79
N ILE A 107 1.71 -14.97 29.89
CA ILE A 107 1.82 -14.62 28.47
C ILE A 107 1.65 -13.12 28.29
N GLU A 108 0.68 -12.51 28.96
CA GLU A 108 0.42 -11.07 28.89
C GLU A 108 1.59 -10.26 29.48
N SER A 109 2.20 -10.74 30.57
CA SER A 109 3.43 -10.16 31.12
C SER A 109 4.59 -10.25 30.12
N ALA A 110 4.80 -11.43 29.52
CA ALA A 110 5.85 -11.62 28.51
C ALA A 110 5.61 -10.76 27.26
N TRP A 111 4.37 -10.56 26.86
CA TRP A 111 3.97 -9.68 25.77
C TRP A 111 4.26 -8.21 26.09
N CYS A 112 3.88 -7.76 27.28
CA CYS A 112 4.14 -6.40 27.75
C CYS A 112 5.64 -6.12 27.83
N ASP A 113 6.42 -7.09 28.33
CA ASP A 113 7.87 -7.00 28.35
C ASP A 113 8.43 -6.91 26.94
N TRP A 114 8.07 -7.83 26.04
CA TRP A 114 8.51 -7.78 24.65
C TRP A 114 8.11 -6.49 23.93
N GLY A 115 6.95 -5.92 24.24
CA GLY A 115 6.45 -4.70 23.62
C GLY A 115 7.25 -3.44 23.93
N LYS A 116 8.27 -3.49 24.80
CA LYS A 116 9.18 -2.38 25.06
C LYS A 116 10.08 -2.10 23.84
N ALA A 117 10.40 -0.82 23.62
CA ALA A 117 11.11 -0.36 22.42
C ALA A 117 12.40 -1.14 22.12
N GLN A 118 13.22 -1.37 23.14
CA GLN A 118 14.50 -2.08 23.01
C GLN A 118 14.38 -3.56 22.58
N TYR A 119 13.19 -4.16 22.67
CA TYR A 119 12.98 -5.58 22.38
C TYR A 119 12.13 -5.82 21.13
N CYS A 120 11.05 -5.04 20.93
CA CYS A 120 10.15 -5.23 19.79
C CYS A 120 10.67 -4.59 18.50
N ASP A 121 11.37 -3.46 18.59
CA ASP A 121 11.86 -2.73 17.43
C ASP A 121 13.33 -3.03 17.17
N VAL A 122 13.67 -3.26 15.90
CA VAL A 122 15.05 -3.44 15.45
C VAL A 122 15.90 -2.21 15.72
N SER A 123 15.31 -1.00 15.62
CA SER A 123 16.02 0.25 15.90
C SER A 123 16.07 0.61 17.39
N GLY A 124 15.24 -0.06 18.21
CA GLY A 124 15.12 0.21 19.64
C GLY A 124 14.43 1.54 19.98
N GLN A 125 13.75 2.19 19.03
CA GLN A 125 13.20 3.54 19.20
C GLN A 125 11.73 3.55 19.56
N CYS A 126 10.95 2.61 19.03
CA CYS A 126 9.50 2.59 19.19
C CYS A 126 9.04 1.37 19.97
N CYS A 127 8.19 1.56 20.99
CA CYS A 127 7.46 0.46 21.61
C CYS A 127 6.39 -0.10 20.65
N PHE A 128 5.84 -1.27 20.97
CA PHE A 128 4.88 -1.94 20.09
C PHE A 128 3.64 -1.07 19.78
N ASN A 129 3.16 -0.29 20.75
CA ASN A 129 2.02 0.61 20.55
C ASN A 129 2.37 1.76 19.61
N GLU A 130 3.59 2.31 19.71
CA GLU A 130 4.09 3.32 18.79
C GLU A 130 4.32 2.76 17.38
N ILE A 131 4.75 1.50 17.26
CA ILE A 131 4.84 0.79 15.98
C ILE A 131 3.46 0.71 15.31
N GLN A 132 2.41 0.38 16.06
CA GLN A 132 1.04 0.35 15.53
C GLN A 132 0.59 1.73 15.04
N GLN A 133 0.82 2.78 15.84
CA GLN A 133 0.51 4.16 15.44
C GLN A 133 1.30 4.57 14.20
N LEU A 134 2.60 4.25 14.15
CA LEU A 134 3.48 4.56 13.04
C LEU A 134 3.05 3.83 11.76
N ALA A 135 2.68 2.56 11.86
CA ALA A 135 2.18 1.77 10.74
C ALA A 135 0.88 2.37 10.20
N PHE A 136 -0.08 2.67 11.07
CA PHE A 136 -1.37 3.24 10.66
C PHE A 136 -1.22 4.65 10.08
N LYS A 137 -0.37 5.50 10.68
CA LYS A 137 -0.06 6.83 10.14
C LYS A 137 0.62 6.74 8.77
N SER A 138 1.59 5.84 8.61
CA SER A 138 2.31 5.64 7.34
C SER A 138 1.36 5.15 6.25
N PHE A 139 0.41 4.28 6.61
CA PHE A 139 -0.66 3.84 5.72
C PHE A 139 -1.56 5.00 5.26
N LEU A 140 -2.01 5.87 6.18
CA LEU A 140 -2.82 7.05 5.81
C LEU A 140 -2.07 8.05 4.92
N GLU A 141 -0.76 8.20 5.15
CA GLU A 141 0.08 9.15 4.42
C GLU A 141 0.49 8.63 3.03
N SER A 142 0.93 7.37 2.96
CA SER A 142 1.59 6.80 1.78
C SER A 142 0.78 5.71 1.07
N GLY A 143 -0.35 5.29 1.63
CA GLY A 143 -1.21 4.21 1.12
C GLY A 143 -0.69 2.80 1.40
N GLU A 144 0.55 2.66 1.86
CA GLU A 144 1.17 1.38 2.17
C GLU A 144 2.23 1.49 3.25
N VAL A 145 2.45 0.38 3.97
CA VAL A 145 3.56 0.21 4.90
C VAL A 145 4.01 -1.25 4.89
N PHE A 146 5.31 -1.45 5.07
CA PHE A 146 5.91 -2.78 5.11
C PHE A 146 6.41 -3.07 6.52
N ILE A 147 6.08 -4.23 7.06
CA ILE A 147 6.56 -4.69 8.36
C ILE A 147 7.38 -5.95 8.13
N ARG A 148 8.69 -5.85 8.33
CA ARG A 148 9.61 -6.99 8.26
C ARG A 148 9.70 -7.66 9.61
N THR A 149 9.42 -8.95 9.63
CA THR A 149 9.53 -9.81 10.80
C THR A 149 10.92 -10.43 10.86
N ILE A 150 11.65 -10.15 11.93
CA ILE A 150 12.99 -10.69 12.16
C ILE A 150 12.94 -11.70 13.31
N LYS A 151 13.31 -12.95 13.03
CA LYS A 151 13.38 -14.04 14.02
C LYS A 151 14.72 -14.02 14.75
N ARG A 152 15.02 -12.90 15.42
CA ARG A 152 16.24 -12.67 16.21
C ARG A 152 15.87 -11.81 17.42
N SER A 153 16.55 -12.03 18.54
CA SER A 153 16.40 -11.16 19.71
C SER A 153 17.23 -9.89 19.56
N PHE A 154 16.64 -8.77 19.99
CA PHE A 154 17.28 -7.47 20.09
C PHE A 154 17.21 -6.99 21.55
N GLY A 155 18.16 -6.13 21.95
CA GLY A 155 18.21 -5.55 23.30
C GLY A 155 18.36 -6.55 24.45
N GLY A 156 18.71 -7.82 24.19
CA GLY A 156 18.74 -8.87 25.21
C GLY A 156 17.38 -9.48 25.53
N SER A 157 16.39 -9.33 24.65
CA SER A 157 15.08 -9.96 24.78
C SER A 157 15.19 -11.48 24.87
N THR A 158 14.41 -12.07 25.78
CA THR A 158 14.22 -13.53 25.88
C THR A 158 13.52 -14.09 24.64
N ILE A 159 12.70 -13.28 23.97
CA ILE A 159 11.93 -13.69 22.79
C ILE A 159 12.73 -13.33 21.53
N PRO A 160 13.07 -14.31 20.66
CA PRO A 160 13.84 -14.08 19.45
C PRO A 160 12.95 -13.54 18.32
N PHE A 161 12.29 -12.42 18.56
CA PHE A 161 11.33 -11.81 17.63
C PHE A 161 11.40 -10.29 17.70
N ALA A 162 11.54 -9.65 16.55
CA ALA A 162 11.50 -8.20 16.41
C ALA A 162 10.85 -7.80 15.08
N LEU A 163 10.39 -6.55 15.05
CA LEU A 163 9.71 -5.93 13.93
C LEU A 163 10.54 -4.76 13.43
N GLU A 164 10.56 -4.61 12.12
CA GLU A 164 11.13 -3.46 11.45
C GLU A 164 10.08 -2.85 10.54
N VAL A 165 9.79 -1.58 10.77
CA VAL A 165 8.86 -0.82 9.94
C VAL A 165 9.62 -0.18 8.80
N ILE A 166 9.35 -0.65 7.59
CA ILE A 166 9.94 -0.17 6.35
C ILE A 166 8.91 0.73 5.67
N LYS A 167 9.31 1.96 5.35
CA LYS A 167 8.43 2.93 4.69
C LYS A 167 8.21 2.55 3.22
N ALA A 168 7.07 2.97 2.67
CA ALA A 168 6.72 2.76 1.27
C ALA A 168 7.84 3.21 0.30
N ASP A 169 8.45 4.37 0.56
CA ASP A 169 9.49 4.99 -0.29
C ASP A 169 10.78 4.19 -0.39
N GLN A 170 11.04 3.31 0.58
CA GLN A 170 12.20 2.44 0.51
C GLN A 170 11.95 1.28 -0.45
N CYS A 171 10.71 1.02 -0.86
CA CYS A 171 10.43 0.05 -1.91
C CYS A 171 11.01 0.56 -3.24
N ALA A 172 11.69 -0.31 -3.98
CA ALA A 172 12.29 0.02 -5.26
C ALA A 172 11.24 0.05 -6.38
N GLU A 173 10.34 1.04 -6.35
CA GLU A 173 9.21 1.18 -7.27
C GLU A 173 9.63 1.39 -8.73
N ASP A 174 10.78 2.00 -8.98
CA ASP A 174 11.39 2.16 -10.30
C ASP A 174 12.06 0.87 -10.82
N TYR A 175 12.21 -0.14 -9.96
CA TYR A 175 12.85 -1.40 -10.33
C TYR A 175 11.87 -2.35 -11.00
N ASN A 176 12.01 -2.46 -12.32
CA ASN A 176 11.26 -3.36 -13.17
C ASN A 176 12.24 -4.23 -13.95
N SER A 177 12.27 -5.54 -13.67
CA SER A 177 13.26 -6.47 -14.22
C SER A 177 12.73 -7.90 -14.20
N THR A 178 13.59 -8.86 -14.49
CA THR A 178 13.33 -10.29 -14.30
C THR A 178 14.41 -10.88 -13.43
N HIS A 179 14.03 -11.66 -12.42
CA HIS A 179 14.95 -12.35 -11.52
C HIS A 179 14.56 -13.82 -11.41
N ASN A 180 15.48 -14.73 -11.70
CA ASN A 180 15.26 -16.19 -11.61
C ASN A 180 13.98 -16.69 -12.33
N GLY A 181 13.61 -16.07 -13.46
CA GLY A 181 12.39 -16.41 -14.21
C GLY A 181 11.10 -15.77 -13.69
N ASN A 182 11.16 -15.07 -12.55
CA ASN A 182 10.08 -14.26 -12.01
C ASN A 182 10.14 -12.84 -12.59
N GLN A 183 8.98 -12.21 -12.73
CA GLN A 183 8.88 -10.82 -13.16
C GLN A 183 8.95 -9.92 -11.93
N ILE A 184 9.72 -8.84 -11.99
CA ILE A 184 9.72 -7.79 -10.97
C ILE A 184 8.96 -6.59 -11.54
N VAL A 185 7.90 -6.20 -10.85
CA VAL A 185 7.06 -5.05 -11.19
C VAL A 185 7.00 -4.14 -9.98
N MET A 186 7.47 -2.91 -10.14
CA MET A 186 7.52 -1.89 -9.09
C MET A 186 8.16 -2.39 -7.79
N GLY A 187 9.29 -3.09 -7.88
CA GLY A 187 10.00 -3.64 -6.73
C GLY A 187 9.36 -4.89 -6.12
N VAL A 188 8.22 -5.36 -6.63
CA VAL A 188 7.58 -6.61 -6.21
C VAL A 188 7.94 -7.73 -7.18
N GLU A 189 8.61 -8.75 -6.69
CA GLU A 189 8.89 -9.97 -7.44
C GLU A 189 7.67 -10.88 -7.43
N ILE A 190 7.15 -11.20 -8.61
CA ILE A 190 5.95 -12.00 -8.82
C ILE A 190 6.27 -13.26 -9.63
N ASP A 191 5.74 -14.38 -9.18
CA ASP A 191 5.78 -15.67 -9.91
C ASP A 191 4.84 -15.63 -11.13
N ARG A 192 4.90 -16.65 -11.98
CA ARG A 192 4.04 -16.85 -13.16
C ARG A 192 2.54 -16.74 -12.87
N TRP A 193 2.13 -17.05 -11.63
CA TRP A 193 0.74 -16.92 -11.15
C TRP A 193 0.44 -15.59 -10.45
N LYS A 194 1.28 -14.57 -10.62
CA LYS A 194 1.14 -13.24 -10.01
C LYS A 194 1.15 -13.24 -8.48
N ARG A 195 1.74 -14.27 -7.87
CA ARG A 195 1.95 -14.35 -6.41
C ARG A 195 3.22 -13.62 -6.01
N PRO A 196 3.21 -12.75 -4.98
CA PRO A 196 4.41 -12.05 -4.52
C PRO A 196 5.37 -13.03 -3.82
N VAL A 197 6.60 -13.11 -4.33
CA VAL A 197 7.68 -13.99 -3.83
C VAL A 197 8.66 -13.21 -2.96
N ALA A 198 9.01 -12.00 -3.39
CA ALA A 198 9.96 -11.14 -2.68
C ALA A 198 9.66 -9.67 -2.97
N TYR A 199 10.19 -8.80 -2.11
CA TYR A 199 10.15 -7.36 -2.25
C TYR A 199 11.56 -6.81 -2.24
N TRP A 200 11.81 -5.83 -3.10
CA TRP A 200 13.08 -5.18 -3.29
C TRP A 200 13.06 -3.81 -2.64
N PHE A 201 13.99 -3.59 -1.72
CA PHE A 201 14.12 -2.34 -0.98
C PHE A 201 15.46 -1.68 -1.27
N TYR A 202 15.47 -0.35 -1.26
CA TYR A 202 16.68 0.43 -1.18
C TYR A 202 17.29 0.32 0.21
N ASP A 203 18.62 0.19 0.27
CA ASP A 203 19.35 0.15 1.55
C ASP A 203 19.26 1.50 2.29
N TYR A 204 19.04 2.59 1.55
CA TYR A 204 18.90 3.96 2.06
C TYR A 204 17.71 4.65 1.40
N HIS A 205 17.19 5.71 2.02
CA HIS A 205 16.10 6.46 1.42
C HIS A 205 16.59 7.14 0.12
N PRO A 206 15.88 7.00 -1.01
CA PRO A 206 16.32 7.59 -2.29
C PRO A 206 16.38 9.13 -2.26
N GLY A 207 15.76 9.77 -1.26
CA GLY A 207 15.82 11.21 -1.01
C GLY A 207 16.96 11.69 -0.10
N ASP A 208 17.77 10.79 0.46
CA ASP A 208 18.87 11.12 1.38
C ASP A 208 20.14 11.54 0.60
N PHE A 209 20.06 12.65 -0.13
CA PHE A 209 21.16 13.14 -0.96
C PHE A 209 22.34 13.72 -0.17
N TRP A 210 22.08 14.23 1.03
CA TRP A 210 23.06 14.99 1.83
C TRP A 210 23.88 14.13 2.78
N PHE A 211 23.37 12.94 3.13
CA PHE A 211 24.02 12.01 4.04
C PHE A 211 24.68 10.93 3.18
N GLY A 212 25.91 11.19 2.75
CA GLY A 212 26.62 10.44 1.71
C GLY A 212 26.88 8.96 2.01
N THR A 213 25.84 8.13 1.87
CA THR A 213 25.93 6.66 1.85
C THR A 213 25.44 6.11 0.51
N ASN A 214 25.76 6.81 -0.58
CA ASN A 214 25.60 6.30 -1.94
C ASN A 214 26.91 5.58 -2.32
N PRO A 215 27.10 4.27 -2.08
CA PRO A 215 28.07 3.56 -2.89
C PRO A 215 27.58 3.68 -4.33
N LEU A 216 28.51 3.82 -5.28
CA LEU A 216 28.28 4.09 -6.71
C LEU A 216 27.53 2.96 -7.48
N GLY A 217 26.71 2.19 -6.78
CA GLY A 217 25.62 1.36 -7.26
C GLY A 217 24.67 1.18 -6.09
N GLY A 218 23.52 1.85 -6.11
CA GLY A 218 22.55 1.85 -5.01
C GLY A 218 22.24 0.42 -4.57
N GLY A 219 22.75 0.05 -3.39
CA GLY A 219 22.53 -1.26 -2.82
C GLY A 219 21.03 -1.47 -2.63
N ARG A 220 20.56 -2.63 -3.09
CA ARG A 220 19.18 -3.06 -2.90
C ARG A 220 19.19 -4.37 -2.15
N THR A 221 18.46 -4.40 -1.04
CA THR A 221 18.27 -5.61 -0.26
C THR A 221 16.93 -6.24 -0.63
N THR A 222 16.95 -7.57 -0.82
CA THR A 222 15.74 -8.35 -1.01
C THR A 222 15.20 -8.83 0.33
N SER A 223 13.88 -8.75 0.49
CA SER A 223 13.18 -9.38 1.61
C SER A 223 12.14 -10.37 1.08
N ASN A 224 12.20 -11.60 1.57
CA ASN A 224 11.26 -12.65 1.20
C ASN A 224 9.84 -12.29 1.67
N SER A 225 8.82 -12.54 0.83
CA SER A 225 7.43 -12.21 1.17
C SER A 225 6.91 -12.92 2.42
N ARG A 226 7.48 -14.07 2.81
CA ARG A 226 7.08 -14.79 4.04
C ARG A 226 7.44 -14.07 5.32
N ASN A 227 8.50 -13.27 5.30
CA ASN A 227 8.97 -12.53 6.47
C ASN A 227 8.55 -11.06 6.41
N LEU A 228 7.71 -10.69 5.43
CA LEU A 228 7.34 -9.31 5.19
C LEU A 228 5.83 -9.21 5.02
N THR A 229 5.21 -8.41 5.88
CA THR A 229 3.80 -8.09 5.78
C THR A 229 3.67 -6.73 5.10
N ARG A 230 3.06 -6.70 3.91
CA ARG A 230 2.64 -5.45 3.26
C ARG A 230 1.21 -5.13 3.70
N ILE A 231 1.01 -3.98 4.30
CA ILE A 231 -0.30 -3.44 4.65
C ILE A 231 -0.65 -2.41 3.57
N PHE A 232 -1.72 -2.66 2.82
CA PHE A 232 -2.20 -1.81 1.73
C PHE A 232 -3.72 -2.02 1.53
N ASP A 233 -4.37 -1.07 0.89
CA ASP A 233 -5.78 -1.19 0.49
C ASP A 233 -5.89 -1.99 -0.82
N SER A 234 -6.77 -2.99 -0.87
CA SER A 234 -6.82 -4.04 -1.92
C SER A 234 -7.61 -3.65 -3.16
#